data_AF-A0A8B8KKK5-F1
#
_entry.id   AF-A0A8B8KKK5-F1
#
_cell.length_a   1.000
_cell.length_b   1.000
_cell.length_c   1.000
_cell.angle_alpha   90.00
_cell.angle_beta   90.00
_cell.angle_gamma   90.00
#
_symmetry.space_group_name_H-M   'P 1'
#
loop_
_entity.id
_entity.type
_entity.pdbx_description
1 polymer ?
#
loop_
_entity_poly.entity_id
_entity_poly.type
_entity_poly.pdbx_seq_one_letter_code
_entity_poly.pdbx_strand_id
1 'polypeptide(L)'
;MWRYPEEQDLKEFVFSFALFLVLHKSLLTGRGNLKREMEEEEGSRERVTCAVLSIDHSNMHYRVCGVCERTLSTATLLCAFCNSSHSKRLFRILMSVATDTDVLTLVCFDRVATTLFGCSADHFFHFAKLHPFSEVTVSEILKGEMFTMTLSKPMNGNAQNLRLTSAIPLSSQFRPVFEVLKQCYGSP
;
A
#
# COMPACT_ATOMS: atom_id res chain seq x y z
N MET A 1 21.65 27.45 19.01
CA MET A 1 21.28 26.08 19.41
C MET A 1 19.94 25.77 18.73
N TRP A 2 19.98 25.25 17.51
CA TRP A 2 18.78 24.93 16.75
C TRP A 2 18.17 23.65 17.35
N ARG A 3 16.99 23.76 17.96
CA ARG A 3 16.22 22.60 18.39
C ARG A 3 15.59 21.96 17.15
N TYR A 4 15.82 20.67 16.96
CA TYR A 4 15.02 19.84 16.06
C TYR A 4 13.56 19.90 16.51
N PRO A 5 12.58 20.07 15.60
CA PRO A 5 11.18 19.98 15.95
C PRO A 5 10.82 18.52 16.30
N GLU A 6 9.92 18.34 17.27
CA GLU A 6 9.43 17.04 17.73
C GLU A 6 8.82 16.24 16.56
N GLU A 7 9.02 14.93 16.57
CA GLU A 7 8.57 13.97 15.55
C GLU A 7 7.04 14.01 15.30
N GLN A 8 6.27 14.52 16.28
CA GLN A 8 4.83 14.77 16.17
C GLN A 8 4.48 16.01 15.34
N ASP A 9 5.27 17.09 15.43
CA ASP A 9 5.04 18.32 14.64
C ASP A 9 5.30 18.08 13.15
N LEU A 10 6.28 17.22 12.83
CA LEU A 10 6.55 16.84 11.44
C LEU A 10 5.42 15.99 10.85
N LYS A 11 4.81 15.10 11.64
CA LYS A 11 3.64 14.33 11.18
C LYS A 11 2.44 15.24 10.90
N GLU A 12 2.13 16.17 11.80
CA GLU A 12 1.05 17.16 11.61
C GLU A 12 1.33 18.10 10.44
N PHE A 13 2.57 18.56 10.26
CA PHE A 13 2.93 19.44 9.15
C PHE A 13 2.88 18.71 7.81
N VAL A 14 3.37 17.47 7.74
CA VAL A 14 3.23 16.60 6.55
C VAL A 14 1.77 16.28 6.30
N PHE A 15 0.95 16.07 7.34
CA PHE A 15 -0.49 15.86 7.19
C PHE A 15 -1.20 17.09 6.64
N SER A 16 -0.90 18.26 7.18
CA SER A 16 -1.48 19.54 6.77
C SER A 16 -1.06 19.87 5.34
N PHE A 17 0.21 19.64 4.99
CA PHE A 17 0.72 19.83 3.65
C PHE A 17 0.16 18.80 2.65
N ALA A 18 0.05 17.54 3.05
CA ALA A 18 -0.59 16.51 2.22
C ALA A 18 -2.10 16.75 2.06
N LEU A 19 -2.80 17.21 3.10
CA LEU A 19 -4.19 17.60 3.04
C LEU A 19 -4.36 18.83 2.14
N PHE A 20 -3.44 19.79 2.21
CA PHE A 20 -3.40 20.93 1.30
C PHE A 20 -3.17 20.47 -0.15
N LEU A 21 -2.23 19.56 -0.42
CA LEU A 21 -2.01 18.99 -1.75
C LEU A 21 -3.20 18.16 -2.25
N VAL A 22 -3.86 17.40 -1.38
CA VAL A 22 -5.06 16.60 -1.71
C VAL A 22 -6.27 17.50 -1.97
N LEU A 23 -6.48 18.54 -1.17
CA LEU A 23 -7.54 19.53 -1.38
C LEU A 23 -7.28 20.36 -2.63
N HIS A 24 -6.04 20.78 -2.87
CA HIS A 24 -5.64 21.50 -4.07
C HIS A 24 -5.77 20.63 -5.32
N LYS A 25 -5.35 19.36 -5.28
CA LYS A 25 -5.62 18.41 -6.39
C LYS A 25 -7.11 18.18 -6.57
N SER A 26 -7.90 18.02 -5.51
CA SER A 26 -9.36 17.81 -5.60
C SER A 26 -10.10 19.02 -6.18
N LEU A 27 -9.66 20.24 -5.87
CA LEU A 27 -10.12 21.50 -6.48
C LEU A 27 -9.71 21.64 -7.95
N LEU A 28 -8.55 21.08 -8.34
CA LEU A 28 -8.07 21.09 -9.72
C LEU A 28 -8.59 19.91 -10.57
N THR A 29 -9.14 18.85 -9.96
CA THR A 29 -9.63 17.66 -10.69
C THR A 29 -11.08 17.83 -11.14
N GLY A 30 -11.35 18.95 -11.81
CA GLY A 30 -12.40 19.05 -12.82
C GLY A 30 -11.73 18.89 -14.19
N ARG A 31 -11.80 17.69 -14.78
CA ARG A 31 -11.30 17.35 -16.14
C ARG A 31 -9.82 17.69 -16.40
N GLY A 32 -8.94 16.69 -16.37
CA GLY A 32 -7.60 16.88 -16.93
C GLY A 32 -6.67 15.71 -16.74
N ASN A 33 -6.56 14.89 -17.78
CA ASN A 33 -5.53 13.88 -17.98
C ASN A 33 -4.14 14.57 -17.94
N LEU A 34 -3.47 14.61 -16.79
CA LEU A 34 -2.16 15.27 -16.67
C LEU A 34 -1.02 14.27 -16.86
N LYS A 35 -0.74 14.04 -18.14
CA LYS A 35 0.51 13.57 -18.70
C LYS A 35 1.61 14.56 -18.31
N ARG A 36 2.65 14.15 -17.56
CA ARG A 36 3.98 14.78 -17.61
C ARG A 36 5.08 13.74 -17.47
N GLU A 37 5.68 13.53 -18.64
CA GLU A 37 7.09 13.30 -18.94
C GLU A 37 8.01 13.49 -17.72
N MET A 38 8.41 12.35 -17.15
CA MET A 38 9.61 12.24 -16.34
C MET A 38 10.56 11.40 -17.17
N GLU A 39 11.69 12.02 -17.48
CA GLU A 39 12.69 11.60 -18.46
C GLU A 39 13.00 10.10 -18.44
N GLU A 40 13.29 9.65 -19.65
CA GLU A 40 13.57 8.31 -20.10
C GLU A 40 14.85 7.78 -19.45
N GLU A 41 14.70 6.91 -18.45
CA GLU A 41 15.64 5.82 -18.22
C GLU A 41 14.83 4.52 -18.02
N GLU A 42 15.00 3.62 -19.00
CA GLU A 42 14.49 2.26 -18.98
C GLU A 42 15.03 1.52 -17.76
N GLY A 43 14.13 1.10 -16.86
CA GLY A 43 14.46 0.25 -15.71
C GLY A 43 14.83 0.98 -14.43
N SER A 44 14.69 2.31 -14.34
CA SER A 44 15.04 3.04 -13.13
C SER A 44 14.12 2.67 -11.96
N ARG A 45 14.73 2.09 -10.92
CA ARG A 45 14.12 1.95 -9.60
C ARG A 45 14.37 3.24 -8.86
N GLU A 46 13.31 3.94 -8.49
CA GLU A 46 13.41 5.21 -7.80
C GLU A 46 13.26 4.97 -6.29
N ARG A 47 14.16 5.53 -5.49
CA ARG A 47 14.05 5.50 -4.03
C ARG A 47 13.53 6.83 -3.55
N VAL A 48 12.40 6.80 -2.86
CA VAL A 48 11.66 7.99 -2.41
C VAL A 48 11.35 7.87 -0.94
N THR A 49 11.44 8.98 -0.21
CA THR A 49 10.92 9.08 1.15
C THR A 49 9.53 9.67 1.09
N CYS A 50 8.55 8.98 1.68
CA CYS A 50 7.15 9.39 1.60
C CYS A 50 6.37 9.01 2.85
N ALA A 51 5.29 9.75 3.10
CA ALA A 51 4.29 9.43 4.12
C ALA A 51 3.08 8.76 3.47
N VAL A 52 2.54 7.72 4.10
CA VAL A 52 1.30 7.07 3.64
C VAL A 52 0.10 7.93 4.00
N LEU A 53 -0.76 8.21 3.02
CA LEU A 53 -1.97 9.02 3.21
C LEU A 53 -3.22 8.18 3.40
N SER A 54 -3.34 7.11 2.63
CA SER A 54 -4.50 6.22 2.67
C SER A 54 -4.23 4.92 1.94
N ILE A 55 -5.04 3.91 2.28
CA ILE A 55 -5.08 2.61 1.61
C ILE A 55 -6.50 2.36 1.09
N ASP A 56 -6.58 1.85 -0.13
CA ASP A 56 -7.82 1.28 -0.66
C ASP A 56 -8.10 -0.07 0.01
N HIS A 57 -9.12 -0.08 0.85
CA HIS A 57 -9.57 -1.25 1.59
C HIS A 57 -10.58 -2.12 0.80
N SER A 58 -11.04 -1.68 -0.38
CA SER A 58 -12.09 -2.40 -1.13
C SER A 58 -11.59 -3.68 -1.82
N ASN A 59 -10.29 -3.77 -2.14
CA ASN A 59 -9.72 -4.87 -2.91
C ASN A 59 -8.26 -5.15 -2.51
N MET A 60 -8.04 -5.44 -1.22
CA MET A 60 -6.71 -5.65 -0.65
C MET A 60 -6.06 -6.98 -1.03
N HIS A 61 -6.83 -7.94 -1.53
CA HIS A 61 -6.37 -9.29 -1.79
C HIS A 61 -7.00 -9.89 -3.05
N TYR A 62 -6.25 -10.77 -3.71
CA TYR A 62 -6.74 -11.53 -4.87
C TYR A 62 -6.39 -13.01 -4.71
N ARG A 63 -7.16 -13.88 -5.38
CA ARG A 63 -6.98 -15.33 -5.31
C ARG A 63 -6.02 -15.82 -6.39
N VAL A 64 -5.17 -16.75 -6.02
CA VAL A 64 -4.27 -17.47 -6.94
C VAL A 64 -4.30 -18.97 -6.67
N CYS A 65 -3.87 -19.76 -7.65
CA CYS A 65 -3.64 -21.18 -7.46
C CYS A 65 -2.51 -21.38 -6.45
N GLY A 66 -2.72 -22.26 -5.46
CA GLY A 66 -1.70 -22.56 -4.46
C GLY A 66 -0.52 -23.39 -5.01
N VAL A 67 -0.60 -23.87 -6.26
CA VAL A 67 0.46 -24.67 -6.91
C VAL A 67 1.26 -23.82 -7.91
N CYS A 68 0.58 -23.19 -8.88
CA CYS A 68 1.25 -22.44 -9.96
C CYS A 68 1.17 -20.91 -9.83
N GLU A 69 0.53 -20.40 -8.76
CA GLU A 69 0.38 -18.95 -8.47
C GLU A 69 -0.32 -18.12 -9.55
N ARG A 70 -0.93 -18.77 -10.56
CA ARG A 70 -1.76 -18.10 -11.54
C ARG A 70 -3.02 -17.55 -10.88
N THR A 71 -3.41 -16.35 -11.27
CA THR A 71 -4.64 -15.70 -10.80
C THR A 71 -5.85 -16.58 -11.09
N LEU A 72 -6.70 -16.77 -10.08
CA LEU A 72 -7.97 -17.47 -10.21
C LEU A 72 -9.09 -16.44 -10.27
N SER A 73 -10.07 -16.67 -11.15
CA SER A 73 -11.29 -15.87 -11.15
C SER A 73 -12.12 -16.20 -9.92
N THR A 74 -12.89 -15.23 -9.41
CA THR A 74 -13.77 -15.44 -8.25
C THR A 74 -14.80 -16.55 -8.49
N ALA A 75 -15.20 -16.76 -9.74
CA ALA A 75 -16.19 -17.76 -10.14
C ALA A 75 -15.62 -19.18 -10.27
N THR A 76 -14.30 -19.34 -10.43
CA THR A 76 -13.68 -20.64 -10.71
C THR A 76 -13.00 -21.19 -9.46
N LEU A 77 -13.49 -22.33 -8.98
CA LEU A 77 -12.90 -23.02 -7.83
C LEU A 77 -11.67 -23.86 -8.21
N LEU A 78 -11.43 -24.07 -9.50
CA LEU A 78 -10.35 -24.91 -10.02
C LEU A 78 -9.38 -24.09 -10.86
N CYS A 79 -8.09 -24.34 -10.69
CA CYS A 79 -7.08 -23.86 -11.60
C CYS A 79 -7.14 -24.66 -12.91
N ALA A 80 -7.43 -24.00 -14.03
CA ALA A 80 -7.45 -24.64 -15.34
C ALA A 80 -6.11 -25.28 -15.75
N PHE A 81 -5.00 -24.78 -15.21
CA PHE A 81 -3.65 -25.27 -15.53
C PHE A 81 -3.24 -26.48 -14.69
N CYS A 82 -3.50 -26.45 -13.38
CA CYS A 82 -3.09 -27.53 -12.46
C CYS A 82 -4.21 -28.54 -12.18
N ASN A 83 -5.44 -28.28 -12.64
CA ASN A 83 -6.66 -29.00 -12.26
C ASN A 83 -6.82 -29.19 -10.73
N SER A 84 -6.41 -28.18 -9.95
CA SER A 84 -6.41 -28.20 -8.49
C SER A 84 -7.36 -27.14 -7.94
N SER A 85 -8.09 -27.49 -6.88
CA SER A 85 -8.93 -26.57 -6.10
C SER A 85 -8.17 -25.81 -5.02
N HIS A 86 -6.88 -26.12 -4.84
CA HIS A 86 -6.06 -25.47 -3.84
C HIS A 86 -5.79 -24.01 -4.26
N SER A 87 -6.31 -23.07 -3.49
CA SER A 87 -6.16 -21.63 -3.72
C SER A 87 -5.63 -20.94 -2.47
N LYS A 88 -4.77 -19.94 -2.68
CA LYS A 88 -4.31 -19.02 -1.63
C LYS A 88 -4.63 -17.59 -2.01
N ARG A 89 -4.59 -16.68 -1.06
CA ARG A 89 -4.69 -15.23 -1.29
C ARG A 89 -3.33 -14.59 -1.26
N LEU A 90 -3.18 -13.57 -2.09
CA LEU A 90 -2.03 -12.69 -2.11
C LEU A 90 -2.51 -11.24 -1.96
N PHE A 91 -1.70 -10.40 -1.33
CA PHE A 91 -2.02 -8.98 -1.22
C PHE A 91 -1.83 -8.24 -2.53
N ARG A 92 -2.73 -7.28 -2.75
CA ARG A 92 -2.65 -6.24 -3.77
C ARG A 92 -3.19 -4.97 -3.16
N ILE A 93 -2.32 -4.22 -2.49
CA ILE A 93 -2.71 -3.00 -1.78
C ILE A 93 -2.51 -1.81 -2.70
N LEU A 94 -3.57 -1.07 -2.99
CA LEU A 94 -3.48 0.24 -3.62
C LEU A 94 -3.38 1.29 -2.52
N MET A 95 -2.34 2.12 -2.54
CA MET A 95 -2.13 3.14 -1.53
C MET A 95 -1.71 4.47 -2.15
N SER A 96 -2.08 5.55 -1.47
CA SER A 96 -1.68 6.91 -1.79
C SER A 96 -0.59 7.34 -0.83
N VAL A 97 0.47 7.94 -1.37
CA VAL A 97 1.61 8.43 -0.58
C VAL A 97 1.93 9.87 -0.95
N ALA A 98 2.30 10.69 0.04
CA ALA A 98 2.85 12.01 -0.17
C ALA A 98 4.37 11.95 -0.11
N THR A 99 5.00 12.50 -1.12
CA THR A 99 6.42 12.84 -1.16
C THR A 99 6.58 14.32 -0.77
N ASP A 100 7.81 14.82 -0.79
CA ASP A 100 8.10 16.24 -0.63
C ASP A 100 7.53 17.11 -1.76
N THR A 101 7.40 16.56 -2.97
CA THR A 101 6.93 17.33 -4.15
C THR A 101 5.50 16.99 -4.56
N ASP A 102 5.10 15.74 -4.42
CA ASP A 102 3.92 15.19 -5.07
C ASP A 102 3.18 14.11 -4.27
N VAL A 103 1.90 13.92 -4.60
CA VAL A 103 1.12 12.77 -4.16
C VAL A 103 1.09 11.72 -5.27
N LEU A 104 1.53 10.51 -4.94
CA LEU A 104 1.64 9.36 -5.84
C LEU A 104 0.66 8.25 -5.44
N THR A 105 0.10 7.56 -6.43
CA THR A 105 -0.66 6.32 -6.22
C THR A 105 0.16 5.14 -6.67
N LEU A 106 0.31 4.16 -5.79
CA LEU A 106 1.17 3.01 -6.01
C LEU A 106 0.49 1.70 -5.59
N VAL A 107 0.94 0.60 -6.17
CA VAL A 107 0.49 -0.76 -5.84
C VAL A 107 1.59 -1.53 -5.12
N CYS A 108 1.23 -2.11 -3.98
CA CYS A 108 2.07 -2.96 -3.16
C CYS A 108 1.59 -4.41 -3.28
N PHE A 109 2.45 -5.27 -3.80
CA PHE A 109 2.17 -6.69 -3.97
C PHE A 109 2.67 -7.51 -2.77
N ASP A 110 2.18 -8.74 -2.71
CA ASP A 110 2.32 -9.70 -1.61
C ASP A 110 3.65 -9.69 -0.86
N ARG A 111 4.78 -9.74 -1.55
CA ARG A 111 6.09 -9.81 -0.88
C ARG A 111 6.35 -8.60 0.03
N VAL A 112 6.06 -7.39 -0.43
CA VAL A 112 6.26 -6.17 0.37
C VAL A 112 5.11 -5.98 1.35
N ALA A 113 3.89 -6.27 0.92
CA ALA A 113 2.70 -6.15 1.75
C ALA A 113 2.78 -7.07 2.98
N THR A 114 3.26 -8.31 2.83
CA THR A 114 3.46 -9.25 3.93
C THR A 114 4.46 -8.71 4.95
N THR A 115 5.49 -7.97 4.53
CA THR A 115 6.43 -7.30 5.44
C THR A 115 5.77 -6.14 6.19
N LEU A 116 4.99 -5.30 5.49
CA LEU A 116 4.26 -4.19 6.13
C LEU A 116 3.19 -4.70 7.11
N PHE A 117 2.45 -5.73 6.72
CA PHE A 117 1.36 -6.29 7.51
C PHE A 117 1.88 -7.19 8.63
N GLY A 118 3.00 -7.89 8.43
CA GLY A 118 3.51 -8.89 9.38
C GLY A 118 2.72 -10.19 9.39
N CYS A 119 1.89 -10.44 8.37
CA CYS A 119 1.13 -11.68 8.20
C CYS A 119 0.84 -11.92 6.72
N SER A 120 0.40 -13.12 6.36
CA SER A 120 -0.03 -13.44 4.98
C SER A 120 -1.43 -12.89 4.68
N ALA A 121 -1.74 -12.72 3.40
CA ALA A 121 -3.05 -12.25 2.96
C ALA A 121 -4.19 -13.18 3.39
N ASP A 122 -3.98 -14.51 3.41
CA ASP A 122 -4.98 -15.43 3.93
C ASP A 122 -5.20 -15.23 5.43
N HIS A 123 -4.15 -15.03 6.23
CA HIS A 123 -4.31 -14.82 7.66
C HIS A 123 -5.08 -13.52 7.96
N PHE A 124 -4.70 -12.42 7.29
CA PHE A 124 -5.41 -11.16 7.39
C PHE A 124 -6.87 -11.28 6.95
N PHE A 125 -7.14 -11.96 5.84
CA PHE A 125 -8.50 -12.17 5.35
C PHE A 125 -9.40 -12.92 6.35
N HIS A 126 -8.88 -13.94 7.02
CA HIS A 126 -9.64 -14.65 8.06
C HIS A 126 -9.89 -13.75 9.28
N PHE A 127 -8.90 -12.94 9.68
CA PHE A 127 -9.06 -11.96 10.74
C PHE A 127 -10.14 -10.91 10.38
N ALA A 128 -10.12 -10.39 9.15
CA ALA A 128 -11.08 -9.39 8.68
C ALA A 128 -12.53 -9.91 8.65
N LYS A 129 -12.75 -11.22 8.45
CA LYS A 129 -14.08 -11.82 8.59
C LYS A 129 -14.62 -11.76 10.02
N LEU A 130 -13.75 -11.87 11.02
CA LEU A 130 -14.12 -11.79 12.43
C LEU A 130 -14.24 -10.33 12.89
N HIS A 131 -13.47 -9.43 12.28
CA HIS A 131 -13.42 -8.01 12.59
C HIS A 131 -13.65 -7.16 11.33
N PRO A 132 -14.93 -6.89 10.95
CA PRO A 132 -15.28 -6.22 9.69
C PRO A 132 -14.67 -4.84 9.49
N PHE A 133 -14.28 -4.14 10.57
CA PHE A 133 -13.66 -2.83 10.51
C PHE A 133 -12.13 -2.86 10.42
N SER A 134 -11.51 -4.04 10.52
CA SER A 134 -10.05 -4.17 10.55
C SER A 134 -9.39 -3.62 9.28
N GLU A 135 -10.00 -3.80 8.11
CA GLU A 135 -9.49 -3.27 6.83
C GLU A 135 -9.46 -1.73 6.82
N VAL A 136 -10.45 -1.07 7.44
CA VAL A 136 -10.46 0.39 7.62
C VAL A 136 -9.40 0.81 8.63
N THR A 137 -9.27 0.08 9.74
CA THR A 137 -8.26 0.34 10.77
C THR A 137 -6.83 0.19 10.24
N VAL A 138 -6.58 -0.69 9.26
CA VAL A 138 -5.28 -0.74 8.56
C VAL A 138 -4.91 0.60 7.95
N SER A 139 -5.88 1.27 7.30
CA SER A 139 -5.62 2.58 6.70
C SER A 139 -5.22 3.59 7.76
N GLU A 140 -5.90 3.61 8.92
CA GLU A 140 -5.57 4.54 10.01
C GLU A 140 -4.23 4.21 10.69
N ILE A 141 -3.88 2.93 10.85
CA ILE A 141 -2.58 2.52 11.42
C ILE A 141 -1.42 2.99 10.55
N LEU A 142 -1.55 2.88 9.23
CA LEU A 142 -0.48 3.26 8.30
C LEU A 142 -0.49 4.74 7.96
N LYS A 143 -1.57 5.46 8.23
CA LYS A 143 -1.69 6.89 7.93
C LYS A 143 -0.64 7.71 8.67
N GLY A 144 0.09 8.55 7.94
CA GLY A 144 1.16 9.37 8.48
C GLY A 144 2.47 8.62 8.77
N GLU A 145 2.50 7.29 8.61
CA GLU A 145 3.76 6.54 8.73
C GLU A 145 4.67 6.83 7.54
N MET A 146 5.94 7.10 7.84
CA MET A 146 6.94 7.48 6.87
C MET A 146 7.84 6.30 6.52
N PHE A 147 8.07 6.12 5.23
CA PHE A 147 8.90 5.05 4.71
C PHE A 147 9.89 5.58 3.69
N THR A 148 11.06 4.96 3.64
CA THR A 148 11.88 4.94 2.43
C THR A 148 11.38 3.80 1.55
N MET A 149 10.73 4.17 0.44
CA MET A 149 10.15 3.27 -0.53
C MET A 149 11.02 3.16 -1.77
N THR A 150 11.06 1.98 -2.40
CA THR A 150 11.65 1.80 -3.74
C THR A 150 10.55 1.48 -4.73
N LEU A 151 10.35 2.39 -5.68
CA LEU A 151 9.33 2.35 -6.70
C LEU A 151 9.92 1.81 -8.00
N SER A 152 9.10 1.14 -8.80
CA SER A 152 9.46 0.72 -10.14
C SER A 152 8.34 1.05 -11.11
N LYS A 153 8.73 1.53 -12.30
CA LYS A 153 7.79 1.71 -13.40
C LYS A 153 7.22 0.35 -13.81
N PRO A 154 5.93 0.28 -14.15
CA PRO A 154 5.34 -0.93 -14.67
C PRO A 154 6.02 -1.34 -15.99
N MET A 155 6.38 -2.62 -16.12
CA MET A 155 7.05 -3.14 -17.34
C MET A 155 6.14 -3.16 -18.57
N ASN A 156 4.82 -3.06 -18.40
CA ASN A 156 3.84 -3.15 -19.47
C ASN A 156 3.08 -1.81 -19.56
N GLY A 157 3.03 -1.19 -20.75
CA GLY A 157 2.42 0.12 -20.98
C GLY A 157 0.93 0.26 -20.63
N ASN A 158 0.24 -0.85 -20.32
CA ASN A 158 -1.16 -0.84 -19.86
C ASN A 158 -1.32 -0.73 -18.33
N ALA A 159 -0.26 -0.96 -17.55
CA ALA A 159 -0.31 -0.77 -16.11
C ALA A 159 0.02 0.68 -15.77
N GLN A 160 -0.88 1.37 -15.08
CA GLN A 160 -0.77 2.81 -14.82
C GLN A 160 -0.07 3.13 -13.49
N ASN A 161 -0.10 2.19 -12.53
CA ASN A 161 0.38 2.46 -11.17
C ASN A 161 1.85 2.04 -11.00
N LEU A 162 2.62 2.88 -10.28
CA LEU A 162 3.96 2.55 -9.81
C LEU A 162 3.90 1.34 -8.88
N ARG A 163 4.92 0.47 -8.95
CA ARG A 163 4.99 -0.73 -8.12
C ARG A 163 5.98 -0.54 -6.98
N LEU A 164 5.51 -0.80 -5.76
CA LEU A 164 6.37 -0.84 -4.58
C LEU A 164 7.16 -2.14 -4.55
N THR A 165 8.49 -2.02 -4.49
CA THR A 165 9.42 -3.16 -4.47
C THR A 165 10.12 -3.34 -3.14
N SER A 166 10.19 -2.27 -2.33
CA SER A 166 10.69 -2.28 -0.96
C SER A 166 10.08 -1.12 -0.20
N ALA A 167 9.81 -1.32 1.09
CA ALA A 167 9.42 -0.27 2.02
C ALA A 167 10.14 -0.49 3.34
N ILE A 168 10.87 0.53 3.80
CA ILE A 168 11.61 0.51 5.05
C ILE A 168 11.06 1.63 5.91
N PRO A 169 10.48 1.33 7.08
CA PRO A 169 9.96 2.36 7.98
C PRO A 169 11.11 3.24 8.46
N LEU A 170 10.86 4.55 8.56
CA LEU A 170 11.84 5.48 9.13
C LEU A 170 11.82 5.46 10.65
N SER A 171 10.67 5.17 11.27
CA SER A 171 10.57 5.04 12.72
C SER A 171 11.06 3.68 13.19
N SER A 172 11.92 3.68 14.20
CA SER A 172 12.34 2.45 14.90
C SER A 172 11.23 1.82 15.74
N GLN A 173 10.15 2.56 16.01
CA GLN A 173 8.99 2.11 16.75
C GLN A 173 7.91 1.49 15.84
N PHE A 174 8.15 1.48 14.53
CA PHE A 174 7.21 0.88 13.59
C PHE A 174 6.99 -0.59 13.94
N ARG A 175 5.71 -0.96 14.09
CA ARG A 175 5.28 -2.34 14.31
C ARG A 175 4.47 -2.80 13.10
N PRO A 176 4.59 -4.06 12.67
CA PRO A 176 3.77 -4.58 11.60
C PRO A 176 2.28 -4.40 11.91
N VAL A 177 1.50 -4.04 10.89
CA VAL A 177 0.09 -3.66 11.05
C VAL A 177 -0.72 -4.70 11.82
N PHE A 178 -0.49 -5.98 11.55
CA PHE A 178 -1.25 -7.07 12.17
C PHE A 178 -0.99 -7.19 13.67
N GLU A 179 0.17 -6.79 14.17
CA GLU A 179 0.44 -6.76 15.60
C GLU A 179 -0.40 -5.69 16.30
N VAL A 180 -0.50 -4.51 15.68
CA VAL A 180 -1.32 -3.39 16.18
C VAL A 180 -2.80 -3.76 16.12
N LEU A 181 -3.26 -4.40 15.04
CA LEU A 181 -4.65 -4.86 14.91
C LEU A 181 -5.06 -5.81 16.03
N LYS A 182 -4.20 -6.78 16.41
CA LYS A 182 -4.49 -7.68 17.54
C LYS A 182 -4.65 -6.93 18.86
N GLN A 183 -3.94 -5.82 19.03
CA GLN A 183 -4.09 -4.98 20.23
C GLN A 183 -5.41 -4.21 20.21
N CYS A 184 -5.82 -3.70 19.03
CA CYS A 184 -7.07 -2.96 18.87
C CYS A 184 -8.32 -3.84 19.06
N TYR A 185 -8.30 -5.08 18.59
CA TYR A 185 -9.47 -5.97 18.60
C TYR A 185 -9.45 -7.02 19.70
N GLY A 186 -8.38 -7.06 20.51
CA GLY A 186 -8.10 -8.18 21.41
C GLY A 186 -7.52 -9.38 20.64
N SER A 187 -6.75 -10.22 21.34
CA SER A 187 -6.33 -11.52 20.79
C SER A 187 -7.58 -12.36 20.48
N PRO A 188 -7.57 -13.20 19.42
CA PRO A 188 -8.72 -14.04 19.04
C PRO A 188 -9.34 -14.83 20.20
#